data_AF-A5FL26-F1
#
_entry.id   AF-A5FL26-F1
#
_cell.length_a   1.000
_cell.length_b   1.000
_cell.length_c   1.000
_cell.angle_alpha   90.00
_cell.angle_beta   90.00
_cell.angle_gamma   90.00
#
_symmetry.space_group_name_H-M   'P 1'
#
loop_
_entity.id
_entity.type
_entity.pdbx_description
1 polymer ?
#
loop_
_entity_poly.entity_id
_entity_poly.type
_entity_poly.pdbx_seq_one_letter_code
_entity_poly.pdbx_strand_id
1 'polypeptide(L)'
;MPKFLLSLIFVCATTFVWAQDSQQEKLEQRKAQILQEIKDNEKMLQSVRKKEKSAVNEYLIQANKIKLKEKLINTTAKQEKVLSNDMYINQVQVNKLKKELAVLKEDYAKMILKSYKSRSEQSRAMFILSSESFLQAYKRAQYLKQYTNFRKNQGLEIQEKTAQLVDFNAKLDGQRKVKKKIIAENEKEKQSLEVEKKEQQKLVNSIKKDKNRIAADIKAKQSESKRIDRQIDRLIREAIAEANRKAAAEKAKENPGSTAAKAPVSSSKIAMTPEDKVLAADFKANRGRLPWPVEKGFISLGYGDQPHPLHPSITVHNSGVEITTEDGASARAVFAGEVSKVIVLSPVNKAVVIQHGDFFTVYQNLSSVSVSQGDKVSIKQNIGKVRTSGDTGKTIIKFLILQNTTNSDPENWLQNR
;
A
#
# COMPACT_ATOMS: atom_id res chain seq x y z
N MET A 1 -2.04 54.26 2.19
CA MET A 1 -2.21 52.81 2.44
C MET A 1 -3.50 52.36 1.76
N PRO A 2 -3.45 51.86 0.51
CA PRO A 2 -4.01 50.52 0.24
C PRO A 2 -3.42 49.88 -1.04
N LYS A 3 -2.11 49.63 -1.08
CA LYS A 3 -1.48 48.89 -2.20
C LYS A 3 -0.86 47.54 -1.79
N PHE A 4 -0.72 47.30 -0.48
CA PHE A 4 -0.19 46.05 0.08
C PHE A 4 -1.27 45.02 0.45
N LEU A 5 -2.55 45.40 0.49
CA LEU A 5 -3.65 44.49 0.86
C LEU A 5 -4.20 43.68 -0.34
N LEU A 6 -3.89 44.10 -1.57
CA LEU A 6 -4.30 43.40 -2.80
C LEU A 6 -3.28 42.37 -3.29
N SER A 7 -2.02 42.43 -2.84
CA SER A 7 -1.03 41.38 -3.14
C SER A 7 -1.14 40.17 -2.21
N LEU A 8 -1.76 40.32 -1.03
CA LEU A 8 -1.92 39.22 -0.07
C LEU A 8 -3.12 38.29 -0.41
N ILE A 9 -4.09 38.77 -1.20
CA ILE A 9 -5.25 37.97 -1.64
C ILE A 9 -4.94 37.19 -2.92
N PHE A 10 -3.91 37.57 -3.69
CA PHE A 10 -3.52 36.86 -4.91
C PHE A 10 -2.56 35.68 -4.67
N VAL A 11 -1.96 35.57 -3.48
CA VAL A 11 -1.03 34.48 -3.12
C VAL A 11 -1.75 33.28 -2.46
N CYS A 12 -2.99 33.45 -1.97
CA CYS A 12 -3.75 32.37 -1.34
C CYS A 12 -4.69 31.59 -2.29
N ALA A 13 -4.78 31.96 -3.58
CA ALA A 13 -5.66 31.30 -4.55
C ALA A 13 -4.96 30.27 -5.46
N THR A 14 -3.63 30.16 -5.43
CA THR A 14 -2.87 29.25 -6.31
C THR A 14 -2.48 27.91 -5.65
N THR A 15 -2.80 27.69 -4.38
CA THR A 15 -2.42 26.47 -3.64
C THR A 15 -3.44 25.33 -3.70
N PHE A 16 -4.55 25.46 -4.44
CA PHE A 16 -5.61 24.44 -4.47
C PHE A 16 -5.61 23.50 -5.70
N VAL A 17 -4.68 23.63 -6.65
CA VAL A 17 -4.69 22.82 -7.90
C VAL A 17 -3.78 21.58 -7.86
N TRP A 18 -2.98 21.39 -6.81
CA TRP A 18 -2.00 20.28 -6.73
C TRP A 18 -2.49 19.03 -5.96
N ALA A 19 -3.77 18.97 -5.59
CA ALA A 19 -4.29 17.86 -4.79
C ALA A 19 -4.72 16.63 -5.63
N GLN A 20 -4.99 16.81 -6.93
CA GLN A 20 -5.66 15.80 -7.77
C GLN A 20 -4.71 14.75 -8.35
N ASP A 21 -3.45 15.11 -8.65
CA ASP A 21 -2.43 14.16 -9.14
C ASP A 21 -2.09 13.06 -8.11
N SER A 22 -2.23 13.38 -6.81
CA SER A 22 -1.84 12.48 -5.72
C SER A 22 -2.66 11.19 -5.65
N GLN A 23 -3.92 11.19 -6.08
CA GLN A 23 -4.78 10.00 -6.00
C GLN A 23 -4.55 9.06 -7.18
N GLN A 24 -4.40 9.59 -8.39
CA GLN A 24 -4.11 8.79 -9.58
C GLN A 24 -2.74 8.10 -9.45
N GLU A 25 -1.73 8.84 -9.00
CA GLU A 25 -0.38 8.30 -8.76
C GLU A 25 -0.40 7.16 -7.73
N LYS A 26 -1.10 7.32 -6.60
CA LYS A 26 -1.26 6.24 -5.60
C LYS A 26 -1.91 4.98 -6.18
N LEU A 27 -2.90 5.14 -7.06
CA LEU A 27 -3.55 4.00 -7.72
C LEU A 27 -2.62 3.32 -8.73
N GLU A 28 -1.76 4.08 -9.43
CA GLU A 28 -0.76 3.54 -10.37
C GLU A 28 0.35 2.78 -9.64
N GLN A 29 0.88 3.35 -8.56
CA GLN A 29 1.81 2.65 -7.67
C GLN A 29 1.17 1.37 -7.12
N ARG A 30 -0.11 1.44 -6.72
CA ARG A 30 -0.83 0.27 -6.22
C ARG A 30 -1.02 -0.81 -7.28
N LYS A 31 -1.36 -0.42 -8.50
CA LYS A 31 -1.47 -1.32 -9.65
C LYS A 31 -0.14 -2.02 -9.94
N ALA A 32 0.97 -1.27 -9.95
CA ALA A 32 2.30 -1.81 -10.18
C ALA A 32 2.70 -2.84 -9.10
N GLN A 33 2.42 -2.54 -7.83
CA GLN A 33 2.62 -3.47 -6.71
C GLN A 33 1.82 -4.77 -6.90
N ILE A 34 0.52 -4.67 -7.20
CA ILE A 34 -0.34 -5.85 -7.39
C ILE A 34 0.14 -6.69 -8.58
N LEU A 35 0.55 -6.07 -9.71
CA LEU A 35 1.10 -6.78 -10.86
C LEU A 35 2.39 -7.53 -10.51
N GLN A 36 3.25 -6.93 -9.69
CA GLN A 36 4.46 -7.59 -9.21
C GLN A 36 4.12 -8.77 -8.28
N GLU A 37 3.14 -8.63 -7.39
CA GLU A 37 2.64 -9.70 -6.53
C GLU A 37 2.03 -10.86 -7.34
N ILE A 38 1.29 -10.56 -8.42
CA ILE A 38 0.74 -11.57 -9.35
C ILE A 38 1.89 -12.34 -10.01
N LYS A 39 2.91 -11.64 -10.52
CA LYS A 39 4.08 -12.26 -11.16
C LYS A 39 4.85 -13.17 -10.21
N ASP A 40 5.03 -12.74 -8.96
CA ASP A 40 5.70 -13.55 -7.93
C ASP A 40 4.84 -14.77 -7.57
N ASN A 41 3.51 -14.61 -7.48
CA ASN A 41 2.59 -15.72 -7.25
C ASN A 41 2.58 -16.74 -8.41
N GLU A 42 2.65 -16.29 -9.67
CA GLU A 42 2.77 -17.17 -10.84
C GLU A 42 4.05 -18.01 -10.83
N LYS A 43 5.18 -17.42 -10.44
CA LYS A 43 6.44 -18.16 -10.26
C LYS A 43 6.30 -19.24 -9.19
N MET A 44 5.67 -18.90 -8.06
CA MET A 44 5.40 -19.87 -6.98
C MET A 44 4.51 -21.01 -7.48
N LEU A 45 3.45 -20.68 -8.24
CA LEU A 45 2.52 -21.66 -8.81
C LEU A 45 3.23 -22.61 -9.78
N GLN A 46 4.07 -22.08 -10.68
CA GLN A 46 4.85 -22.89 -11.62
C GLN A 46 5.83 -23.82 -10.90
N SER A 47 6.50 -23.34 -9.84
CA SER A 47 7.41 -24.17 -9.04
C SER A 47 6.68 -25.35 -8.38
N VAL A 48 5.51 -25.10 -7.79
CA VAL A 48 4.69 -26.15 -7.17
C VAL A 48 4.17 -27.16 -8.20
N ARG A 49 3.72 -26.69 -9.38
CA ARG A 49 3.26 -27.55 -10.49
C ARG A 49 4.37 -28.44 -11.05
N LYS A 50 5.55 -27.88 -11.34
CA LYS A 50 6.70 -28.64 -11.88
C LYS A 50 7.17 -29.75 -10.95
N LYS A 51 6.99 -29.58 -9.65
CA LYS A 51 7.38 -30.56 -8.64
C LYS A 51 6.26 -31.60 -8.37
N GLU A 52 5.13 -31.54 -9.09
CA GLU A 52 3.97 -32.44 -8.96
C GLU A 52 3.49 -32.63 -7.51
N LYS A 53 3.45 -31.54 -6.74
CA LYS A 53 3.16 -31.59 -5.30
C LYS A 53 1.66 -31.45 -5.00
N SER A 54 1.32 -31.43 -3.71
CA SER A 54 -0.04 -31.44 -3.16
C SER A 54 -1.04 -30.47 -3.82
N ALA A 55 -2.18 -30.98 -4.26
CA ALA A 55 -3.30 -30.22 -4.84
C ALA A 55 -3.84 -29.09 -3.93
N VAL A 56 -3.85 -29.31 -2.61
CA VAL A 56 -4.24 -28.28 -1.61
C VAL A 56 -3.37 -27.03 -1.71
N ASN A 57 -2.09 -27.21 -2.05
CA ASN A 57 -1.13 -26.13 -2.11
C ASN A 57 -1.26 -25.30 -3.37
N GLU A 58 -1.49 -25.97 -4.49
CA GLU A 58 -1.84 -25.30 -5.74
C GLU A 58 -3.09 -24.44 -5.55
N TYR A 59 -4.11 -24.97 -4.86
CA TYR A 59 -5.34 -24.25 -4.56
C TYR A 59 -5.09 -22.95 -3.77
N LEU A 60 -4.26 -23.00 -2.73
CA LEU A 60 -3.95 -21.82 -1.90
C LEU A 60 -3.24 -20.71 -2.69
N ILE A 61 -2.29 -21.09 -3.55
CA ILE A 61 -1.57 -20.12 -4.39
C ILE A 61 -2.53 -19.53 -5.43
N GLN A 62 -3.34 -20.36 -6.09
CA GLN A 62 -4.39 -19.89 -7.02
C GLN A 62 -5.41 -18.97 -6.33
N ALA A 63 -5.85 -19.30 -5.11
CA ALA A 63 -6.77 -18.46 -4.35
C ALA A 63 -6.18 -17.07 -4.09
N ASN A 64 -4.90 -17.00 -3.72
CA ASN A 64 -4.22 -15.72 -3.57
C ASN A 64 -4.09 -14.97 -4.91
N LYS A 65 -3.78 -15.68 -6.02
CA LYS A 65 -3.76 -15.08 -7.36
C LYS A 65 -5.10 -14.43 -7.72
N ILE A 66 -6.20 -15.16 -7.55
CA ILE A 66 -7.58 -14.71 -7.78
C ILE A 66 -7.87 -13.46 -6.93
N LYS A 67 -7.52 -13.47 -5.64
CA LYS A 67 -7.67 -12.29 -4.76
C LYS A 67 -6.89 -11.07 -5.26
N LEU A 68 -5.67 -11.26 -5.74
CA LEU A 68 -4.86 -10.18 -6.31
C LEU A 68 -5.46 -9.63 -7.61
N LYS A 69 -6.01 -10.49 -8.47
CA LYS A 69 -6.71 -10.08 -9.69
C LYS A 69 -7.98 -9.30 -9.40
N GLU A 70 -8.79 -9.75 -8.44
CA GLU A 70 -9.97 -9.00 -7.99
C GLU A 70 -9.58 -7.62 -7.47
N LYS A 71 -8.47 -7.53 -6.73
CA LYS A 71 -7.91 -6.26 -6.26
C LYS A 71 -7.42 -5.37 -7.40
N LEU A 72 -6.78 -5.95 -8.43
CA LEU A 72 -6.34 -5.26 -9.64
C LEU A 72 -7.54 -4.68 -10.42
N ILE A 73 -8.58 -5.48 -10.64
CA ILE A 73 -9.83 -5.08 -11.30
C ILE A 73 -10.50 -3.93 -10.53
N ASN A 74 -10.62 -4.05 -9.22
CA ASN A 74 -11.22 -3.02 -8.37
C ASN A 74 -10.39 -1.73 -8.36
N THR A 75 -9.05 -1.83 -8.35
CA THR A 75 -8.16 -0.66 -8.42
C THR A 75 -8.28 0.04 -9.78
N THR A 76 -8.33 -0.73 -10.86
CA THR A 76 -8.49 -0.22 -12.23
C THR A 76 -9.86 0.44 -12.42
N ALA A 77 -10.93 -0.12 -11.85
CA ALA A 77 -12.26 0.50 -11.84
C ALA A 77 -12.29 1.83 -11.07
N LYS A 78 -11.53 1.94 -9.96
CA LYS A 78 -11.37 3.21 -9.23
C LYS A 78 -10.64 4.26 -10.08
N GLN A 79 -9.59 3.89 -10.80
CA GLN A 79 -8.89 4.78 -11.73
C GLN A 79 -9.83 5.28 -12.83
N GLU A 80 -10.63 4.38 -13.42
CA GLU A 80 -11.63 4.75 -14.42
C GLU A 80 -12.64 5.78 -13.88
N LYS A 81 -13.10 5.59 -12.63
CA LYS A 81 -14.04 6.50 -11.98
C LYS A 81 -13.44 7.89 -11.73
N VAL A 82 -12.20 7.96 -11.23
CA VAL A 82 -11.48 9.23 -11.03
C VAL A 82 -11.35 9.96 -12.36
N LEU A 83 -10.83 9.28 -13.39
CA LEU A 83 -10.69 9.85 -14.72
C LEU A 83 -12.02 10.33 -15.31
N SER A 84 -13.11 9.59 -15.08
CA SER A 84 -14.45 9.97 -15.54
C SER A 84 -14.97 11.24 -14.86
N ASN A 85 -14.70 11.41 -13.57
CA ASN A 85 -15.05 12.62 -12.83
C ASN A 85 -14.26 13.82 -13.37
N ASP A 86 -12.96 13.66 -13.63
CA ASP A 86 -12.12 14.72 -14.18
C ASP A 86 -12.60 15.15 -15.57
N MET A 87 -12.95 14.17 -16.41
CA MET A 87 -13.55 14.42 -17.72
C MET A 87 -14.87 15.19 -17.60
N TYR A 88 -15.72 14.85 -16.62
CA TYR A 88 -16.97 15.57 -16.38
C TYR A 88 -16.72 17.04 -16.03
N ILE A 89 -15.79 17.32 -15.12
CA ILE A 89 -15.41 18.70 -14.74
C ILE A 89 -14.87 19.47 -15.95
N ASN A 90 -13.96 18.88 -16.73
CA ASN A 90 -13.43 19.51 -17.94
C ASN A 90 -14.54 19.76 -18.98
N GLN A 91 -15.49 18.85 -19.13
CA GLN A 91 -16.62 19.02 -20.05
C GLN A 91 -17.54 20.18 -19.63
N VAL A 92 -17.77 20.37 -18.33
CA VAL A 92 -18.49 21.53 -17.80
C VAL A 92 -17.77 22.84 -18.15
N GLN A 93 -16.43 22.89 -18.00
CA GLN A 93 -15.64 24.07 -18.39
C GLN A 93 -15.70 24.35 -19.90
N VAL A 94 -15.62 23.31 -20.73
CA VAL A 94 -15.80 23.43 -22.19
C VAL A 94 -17.16 24.03 -22.54
N ASN A 95 -18.23 23.55 -21.91
CA ASN A 95 -19.58 24.04 -22.16
C ASN A 95 -19.74 25.51 -21.74
N LYS A 96 -19.17 25.88 -20.58
CA LYS A 96 -19.13 27.27 -20.10
C LYS A 96 -18.39 28.19 -21.08
N LEU A 97 -17.16 27.83 -21.44
CA LEU A 97 -16.33 28.60 -22.38
C LEU A 97 -17.00 28.76 -23.75
N LYS A 98 -17.65 27.71 -24.27
CA LYS A 98 -18.41 27.78 -25.52
C LYS A 98 -19.54 28.80 -25.44
N LYS A 99 -20.29 28.83 -24.33
CA LYS A 99 -21.39 29.79 -24.12
C LYS A 99 -20.87 31.22 -24.03
N GLU A 100 -19.83 31.45 -23.23
CA GLU A 100 -19.19 32.76 -23.07
C GLU A 100 -18.62 33.29 -24.39
N LEU A 101 -17.91 32.44 -25.15
CA LEU A 101 -17.36 32.81 -26.44
C LEU A 101 -18.44 33.12 -27.48
N ALA A 102 -19.58 32.44 -27.46
CA ALA A 102 -20.68 32.73 -28.37
C ALA A 102 -21.20 34.16 -28.16
N VAL A 103 -21.48 34.53 -26.90
CA VAL A 103 -21.93 35.88 -26.53
C VAL A 103 -20.86 36.92 -26.87
N LEU A 104 -19.61 36.70 -26.44
CA LEU A 104 -18.51 37.65 -26.69
C LEU A 104 -18.27 37.89 -28.18
N LYS A 105 -18.31 36.84 -29.01
CA LYS A 105 -18.12 36.96 -30.46
C LYS A 105 -19.29 37.68 -31.12
N GLU A 106 -20.52 37.42 -30.69
CA GLU A 106 -21.71 38.11 -31.21
C GLU A 106 -21.65 39.62 -30.90
N ASP A 107 -21.34 39.97 -29.64
CA ASP A 107 -21.24 41.36 -29.22
C ASP A 107 -20.07 42.08 -29.89
N TYR A 108 -18.92 41.42 -30.00
CA TYR A 108 -17.76 41.95 -30.72
C TYR A 108 -18.09 42.18 -32.20
N ALA A 109 -18.77 41.23 -32.85
CA ALA A 109 -19.19 41.37 -34.24
C ALA A 109 -20.16 42.55 -34.44
N LYS A 110 -21.16 42.71 -33.56
CA LYS A 110 -22.08 43.86 -33.58
C LYS A 110 -21.33 45.18 -33.42
N MET A 111 -20.39 45.25 -32.49
CA MET A 111 -19.56 46.44 -32.24
C MET A 111 -18.68 46.77 -33.45
N ILE A 112 -18.02 45.79 -34.06
CA ILE A 112 -17.20 45.97 -35.26
C ILE A 112 -18.07 46.42 -36.45
N LEU A 113 -19.23 45.80 -36.66
CA LEU A 113 -20.16 46.17 -37.72
C LEU A 113 -20.67 47.61 -37.55
N LYS A 114 -21.08 48.01 -36.34
CA LYS A 114 -21.47 49.39 -36.04
C LYS A 114 -20.31 50.37 -36.31
N SER A 115 -19.11 50.05 -35.83
CA SER A 115 -17.92 50.86 -36.09
C SER A 115 -17.56 50.95 -37.57
N TYR A 116 -17.87 49.93 -38.37
CA TYR A 116 -17.66 49.92 -39.81
C TYR A 116 -18.71 50.75 -40.54
N LYS A 117 -20.00 50.64 -40.18
CA LYS A 117 -21.07 51.46 -40.77
C LYS A 117 -20.92 52.95 -40.43
N SER A 118 -20.36 53.29 -39.28
CA SER A 118 -20.04 54.67 -38.89
C SER A 118 -18.69 55.18 -39.45
N ARG A 119 -18.08 54.46 -40.40
CA ARG A 119 -16.73 54.72 -40.93
C ARG A 119 -16.68 55.75 -42.07
N SER A 120 -17.81 56.23 -42.61
CA SER A 120 -17.84 57.29 -43.64
C SER A 120 -16.80 58.39 -43.34
N GLU A 121 -15.97 58.68 -44.35
CA GLU A 121 -14.51 58.83 -44.28
C GLU A 121 -13.94 60.08 -43.56
N GLN A 122 -14.75 60.91 -42.89
CA GLN A 122 -14.28 62.10 -42.17
C GLN A 122 -14.38 62.00 -40.62
N SER A 123 -14.92 60.92 -40.04
CA SER A 123 -15.69 61.03 -38.79
C SER A 123 -14.97 61.09 -37.43
N ARG A 124 -13.76 60.54 -37.20
CA ARG A 124 -13.19 60.51 -35.81
C ARG A 124 -12.41 61.77 -35.44
N ALA A 125 -11.53 62.21 -36.33
CA ALA A 125 -10.84 63.49 -36.17
C ALA A 125 -11.86 64.63 -36.26
N MET A 126 -12.78 64.59 -37.24
CA MET A 126 -13.85 65.58 -37.33
C MET A 126 -14.79 65.56 -36.11
N PHE A 127 -15.09 64.40 -35.51
CA PHE A 127 -15.87 64.33 -34.26
C PHE A 127 -15.15 65.01 -33.09
N ILE A 128 -13.82 64.93 -33.02
CA ILE A 128 -13.04 65.66 -32.01
C ILE A 128 -12.98 67.16 -32.36
N LEU A 129 -12.74 67.49 -33.64
CA LEU A 129 -12.56 68.86 -34.14
C LEU A 129 -13.87 69.66 -34.24
N SER A 130 -15.02 69.00 -34.35
CA SER A 130 -16.37 69.62 -34.32
C SER A 130 -16.88 69.87 -32.90
N SER A 131 -15.97 70.01 -31.94
CA SER A 131 -16.33 70.32 -30.56
C SER A 131 -16.46 71.83 -30.37
N GLU A 132 -17.46 72.27 -29.63
CA GLU A 132 -17.74 73.67 -29.30
C GLU A 132 -16.73 74.24 -28.29
N SER A 133 -16.01 73.39 -27.55
CA SER A 133 -14.98 73.79 -26.59
C SER A 133 -13.85 72.76 -26.47
N PHE A 134 -12.68 73.20 -25.98
CA PHE A 134 -11.54 72.34 -25.69
C PHE A 134 -11.89 71.22 -24.69
N LEU A 135 -12.66 71.52 -23.63
CA LEU A 135 -13.10 70.53 -22.66
C LEU A 135 -13.97 69.43 -23.32
N GLN A 136 -14.84 69.80 -24.25
CA GLN A 136 -15.66 68.84 -24.99
C GLN A 136 -14.80 67.98 -25.93
N ALA A 137 -13.84 68.58 -26.64
CA ALA A 137 -12.89 67.85 -27.49
C ALA A 137 -12.07 66.83 -26.69
N TYR A 138 -11.55 67.23 -25.51
CA TYR A 138 -10.82 66.35 -24.61
C TYR A 138 -11.68 65.17 -24.12
N LYS A 139 -12.93 65.42 -23.71
CA LYS A 139 -13.87 64.35 -23.31
C LYS A 139 -14.17 63.39 -24.47
N ARG A 140 -14.40 63.90 -25.68
CA ARG A 140 -14.62 63.07 -26.90
C ARG A 140 -13.39 62.21 -27.23
N ALA A 141 -12.18 62.77 -27.12
CA ALA A 141 -10.94 62.03 -27.31
C ALA A 141 -10.75 60.93 -26.26
N GLN A 142 -11.03 61.21 -24.98
CA GLN A 142 -10.99 60.21 -23.91
C GLN A 142 -12.01 59.09 -24.13
N TYR A 143 -13.22 59.42 -24.58
CA TYR A 143 -14.24 58.41 -24.93
C TYR A 143 -13.80 57.50 -26.07
N LEU A 144 -13.23 58.06 -27.14
CA LEU A 144 -12.68 57.27 -28.25
C LEU A 144 -11.53 56.35 -27.81
N LYS A 145 -10.68 56.84 -26.88
CA LYS A 145 -9.61 56.04 -26.27
C LYS A 145 -10.18 54.88 -25.45
N GLN A 146 -11.16 55.14 -24.59
CA GLN A 146 -11.85 54.11 -23.80
C GLN A 146 -12.51 53.06 -24.70
N TYR A 147 -13.22 53.49 -25.74
CA TYR A 147 -13.87 52.59 -26.70
C TYR A 147 -12.84 51.70 -27.44
N THR A 148 -11.73 52.29 -27.88
CA THR A 148 -10.64 51.54 -28.55
C THR A 148 -10.01 50.51 -27.60
N ASN A 149 -9.77 50.90 -26.35
CA ASN A 149 -9.27 50.00 -25.32
C ASN A 149 -10.25 48.87 -25.01
N PHE A 150 -11.54 49.17 -24.85
CA PHE A 150 -12.58 48.17 -24.63
C PHE A 150 -12.61 47.15 -25.77
N ARG A 151 -12.61 47.62 -27.03
CA ARG A 151 -12.54 46.73 -28.20
C ARG A 151 -11.30 45.86 -28.20
N LYS A 152 -10.13 46.43 -27.90
CA LYS A 152 -8.87 45.67 -27.82
C LYS A 152 -8.96 44.58 -26.75
N ASN A 153 -9.44 44.92 -25.55
CA ASN A 153 -9.56 44.00 -24.43
C ASN A 153 -10.57 42.87 -24.74
N GLN A 154 -11.71 43.18 -25.36
CA GLN A 154 -12.67 42.16 -25.78
C GLN A 154 -12.07 41.18 -26.81
N GLY A 155 -11.26 41.68 -27.74
CA GLY A 155 -10.52 40.83 -28.68
C GLY A 155 -9.51 39.91 -27.99
N LEU A 156 -8.76 40.43 -27.02
CA LEU A 156 -7.81 39.65 -26.21
C LEU A 156 -8.53 38.59 -25.36
N GLU A 157 -9.66 38.94 -24.76
CA GLU A 157 -10.48 38.01 -23.97
C GLU A 157 -11.02 36.86 -24.83
N ILE A 158 -11.50 37.16 -26.04
CA ILE A 158 -11.94 36.13 -27.00
C ILE A 158 -10.77 35.21 -27.35
N GLN A 159 -9.57 35.76 -27.58
CA GLN A 159 -8.38 34.97 -27.89
C GLN A 159 -7.99 34.05 -26.72
N GLU A 160 -7.93 34.58 -25.50
CA GLU A 160 -7.59 33.82 -24.29
C GLU A 160 -8.59 32.68 -24.04
N LYS A 161 -9.89 32.98 -24.03
CA LYS A 161 -10.95 31.96 -23.84
C LYS A 161 -10.96 30.93 -24.96
N THR A 162 -10.61 31.32 -26.19
CA THR A 162 -10.47 30.38 -27.31
C THR A 162 -9.28 29.44 -27.09
N ALA A 163 -8.14 29.95 -26.62
CA ALA A 163 -6.99 29.12 -26.26
C ALA A 163 -7.32 28.13 -25.13
N GLN A 164 -7.96 28.60 -24.06
CA GLN A 164 -8.43 27.74 -22.96
C GLN A 164 -9.37 26.64 -23.45
N LEU A 165 -10.30 26.97 -24.36
CA LEU A 165 -11.21 25.99 -24.96
C LEU A 165 -10.47 24.93 -25.77
N VAL A 166 -9.45 25.31 -26.54
CA VAL A 166 -8.60 24.37 -27.29
C VAL A 166 -7.87 23.44 -26.33
N ASP A 167 -7.27 23.98 -25.27
CA ASP A 167 -6.54 23.21 -24.27
C ASP A 167 -7.43 22.18 -23.55
N PHE A 168 -8.63 22.59 -23.11
CA PHE A 168 -9.58 21.67 -22.48
C PHE A 168 -10.06 20.58 -23.44
N ASN A 169 -10.29 20.88 -24.72
CA ASN A 169 -10.66 19.88 -25.71
C ASN A 169 -9.52 18.88 -25.97
N ALA A 170 -8.27 19.36 -26.07
CA ALA A 170 -7.09 18.51 -26.21
C ALA A 170 -6.91 17.60 -24.98
N LYS A 171 -7.09 18.14 -23.78
CA LYS A 171 -7.07 17.37 -22.52
C LYS A 171 -8.14 16.28 -22.51
N LEU A 172 -9.38 16.59 -22.91
CA LEU A 172 -10.47 15.61 -23.01
C LEU A 172 -10.18 14.51 -24.04
N ASP A 173 -9.58 14.82 -25.17
CA ASP A 173 -9.18 13.81 -26.17
C ASP A 173 -8.14 12.84 -25.61
N GLY A 174 -7.12 13.37 -24.93
CA GLY A 174 -6.13 12.55 -24.21
C GLY A 174 -6.76 11.65 -23.16
N GLN A 175 -7.62 12.21 -22.30
CA GLN A 175 -8.34 11.45 -21.26
C GLN A 175 -9.23 10.34 -21.84
N ARG A 176 -9.90 10.57 -22.98
CA ARG A 176 -10.70 9.54 -23.68
C ARG A 176 -9.86 8.35 -24.14
N LYS A 177 -8.67 8.59 -24.70
CA LYS A 177 -7.74 7.53 -25.13
C LYS A 177 -7.28 6.69 -23.94
N VAL A 178 -6.90 7.34 -22.83
CA VAL A 178 -6.50 6.66 -21.58
C VAL A 178 -7.66 5.83 -21.02
N LYS A 179 -8.87 6.41 -20.94
CA LYS A 179 -10.07 5.70 -20.46
C LYS A 179 -10.35 4.44 -21.28
N LYS A 180 -10.28 4.52 -22.62
CA LYS A 180 -10.49 3.36 -23.50
C LYS A 180 -9.48 2.24 -23.22
N LYS A 181 -8.21 2.59 -22.98
CA LYS A 181 -7.16 1.63 -22.61
C LYS A 181 -7.44 0.97 -21.26
N ILE A 182 -7.80 1.76 -20.24
CA ILE A 182 -8.15 1.25 -18.89
C ILE A 182 -9.31 0.25 -18.96
N ILE A 183 -10.37 0.56 -19.72
CA ILE A 183 -11.53 -0.33 -19.87
C ILE A 183 -11.12 -1.65 -20.55
N ALA A 184 -10.34 -1.58 -21.63
CA ALA A 184 -9.88 -2.76 -22.35
C ALA A 184 -8.98 -3.66 -21.48
N GLU A 185 -8.08 -3.07 -20.69
CA GLU A 185 -7.24 -3.81 -19.73
C GLU A 185 -8.09 -4.48 -18.64
N ASN A 186 -9.06 -3.76 -18.08
CA ASN A 186 -9.93 -4.28 -17.03
C ASN A 186 -10.81 -5.44 -17.52
N GLU A 187 -11.32 -5.35 -18.74
CA GLU A 187 -12.11 -6.41 -19.36
C GLU A 187 -11.29 -7.67 -19.62
N LYS A 188 -10.06 -7.50 -20.12
CA LYS A 188 -9.11 -8.62 -20.28
C LYS A 188 -8.82 -9.30 -18.95
N GLU A 189 -8.64 -8.53 -17.88
CA GLU A 189 -8.36 -9.08 -16.55
C GLU A 189 -9.57 -9.85 -15.99
N LYS A 190 -10.80 -9.36 -16.20
CA LYS A 190 -12.04 -10.08 -15.84
C LYS A 190 -12.15 -11.42 -16.57
N GLN A 191 -11.91 -11.44 -17.88
CA GLN A 191 -11.95 -12.68 -18.66
C GLN A 191 -10.91 -13.69 -18.16
N SER A 192 -9.70 -13.21 -17.85
CA SER A 192 -8.65 -14.05 -17.29
C SER A 192 -9.00 -14.57 -15.89
N LEU A 193 -9.62 -13.75 -15.04
CA LEU A 193 -10.11 -14.14 -13.72
C LEU A 193 -11.16 -15.26 -13.80
N GLU A 194 -12.08 -15.19 -14.76
CA GLU A 194 -13.09 -16.24 -14.97
C GLU A 194 -12.47 -17.59 -15.36
N VAL A 195 -11.42 -17.58 -16.17
CA VAL A 195 -10.67 -18.80 -16.51
C VAL A 195 -10.00 -19.37 -15.25
N GLU A 196 -9.33 -18.54 -14.46
CA GLU A 196 -8.67 -18.97 -13.23
C GLU A 196 -9.66 -19.52 -12.18
N LYS A 197 -10.84 -18.91 -12.04
CA LYS A 197 -11.90 -19.41 -11.16
C LYS A 197 -12.40 -20.79 -11.62
N LYS A 198 -12.55 -21.00 -12.93
CA LYS A 198 -12.94 -22.31 -13.49
C LYS A 198 -11.87 -23.38 -13.26
N GLU A 199 -10.59 -23.04 -13.42
CA GLU A 199 -9.48 -23.95 -13.11
C GLU A 199 -9.44 -24.32 -11.62
N GLN A 200 -9.58 -23.32 -10.75
CA GLN A 200 -9.63 -23.53 -9.31
C GLN A 200 -10.79 -24.43 -8.91
N GLN A 201 -11.97 -24.27 -9.52
CA GLN A 201 -13.14 -25.12 -9.24
C GLN A 201 -12.88 -26.58 -9.63
N LYS A 202 -12.21 -26.83 -10.76
CA LYS A 202 -11.83 -28.20 -11.16
C LYS A 202 -10.88 -28.83 -10.14
N LEU A 203 -9.92 -28.07 -9.63
CA LEU A 203 -8.99 -28.51 -8.60
C LEU A 203 -9.70 -28.80 -7.26
N VAL A 204 -10.64 -27.95 -6.84
CA VAL A 204 -11.45 -28.20 -5.64
C VAL A 204 -12.23 -29.51 -5.79
N ASN A 205 -12.80 -29.78 -6.97
CA ASN A 205 -13.56 -30.99 -7.22
C ASN A 205 -12.69 -32.26 -7.19
N SER A 206 -11.42 -32.18 -7.61
CA SER A 206 -10.49 -33.32 -7.48
C SER A 206 -10.08 -33.54 -6.02
N ILE A 207 -9.76 -32.48 -5.28
CA ILE A 207 -9.39 -32.54 -3.86
C ILE A 207 -10.52 -33.11 -2.99
N LYS A 208 -11.78 -32.75 -3.25
CA LYS A 208 -12.93 -33.23 -2.47
C LYS A 208 -13.04 -34.75 -2.42
N LYS A 209 -12.55 -35.46 -3.45
CA LYS A 209 -12.54 -36.94 -3.49
C LYS A 209 -11.63 -37.55 -2.41
N ASP A 210 -10.63 -36.81 -1.94
CA ASP A 210 -9.62 -37.26 -0.97
C ASP A 210 -9.90 -36.82 0.48
N LYS A 211 -11.12 -36.38 0.80
CA LYS A 211 -11.50 -35.73 2.08
C LYS A 211 -10.97 -36.44 3.32
N ASN A 212 -11.12 -37.76 3.42
CA ASN A 212 -10.75 -38.51 4.62
C ASN A 212 -9.23 -38.54 4.85
N ARG A 213 -8.45 -38.66 3.77
CA ARG A 213 -6.98 -38.61 3.82
C ARG A 213 -6.49 -37.23 4.26
N ILE A 214 -7.09 -36.17 3.70
CA ILE A 214 -6.74 -34.78 4.03
C ILE A 214 -7.07 -34.48 5.50
N ALA A 215 -8.22 -34.95 6.01
CA ALA A 215 -8.58 -34.77 7.41
C ALA A 215 -7.58 -35.43 8.36
N ALA A 216 -7.11 -36.64 8.04
CA ALA A 216 -6.07 -37.33 8.80
C ALA A 216 -4.73 -36.57 8.77
N ASP A 217 -4.30 -36.11 7.58
CA ASP A 217 -3.07 -35.33 7.41
C ASP A 217 -3.10 -34.01 8.19
N ILE A 218 -4.24 -33.31 8.18
CA ILE A 218 -4.42 -32.07 8.95
C ILE A 218 -4.30 -32.38 10.44
N LYS A 219 -4.97 -33.42 10.94
CA LYS A 219 -4.92 -33.79 12.35
C LYS A 219 -3.48 -34.10 12.80
N ALA A 220 -2.74 -34.87 12.00
CA ALA A 220 -1.33 -35.19 12.27
C ALA A 220 -0.44 -33.93 12.32
N LYS A 221 -0.59 -33.04 11.33
CA LYS A 221 0.16 -31.77 11.28
C LYS A 221 -0.17 -30.84 12.44
N GLN A 222 -1.43 -30.78 12.85
CA GLN A 222 -1.85 -30.00 14.01
C GLN A 222 -1.26 -30.55 15.32
N SER A 223 -1.25 -31.87 15.52
CA SER A 223 -0.62 -32.46 16.70
C SER A 223 0.88 -32.15 16.75
N GLU A 224 1.56 -32.20 15.61
CA GLU A 224 2.98 -31.87 15.51
C GLU A 224 3.26 -30.39 15.79
N SER A 225 2.49 -29.49 15.18
CA SER A 225 2.58 -28.05 15.42
C SER A 225 2.38 -27.71 16.91
N LYS A 226 1.39 -28.33 17.57
CA LYS A 226 1.16 -28.17 19.02
C LYS A 226 2.34 -28.66 19.87
N ARG A 227 3.01 -29.74 19.46
CA ARG A 227 4.20 -30.26 20.16
C ARG A 227 5.37 -29.27 20.05
N ILE A 228 5.61 -28.75 18.85
CA ILE A 228 6.65 -27.75 18.58
C ILE A 228 6.37 -26.47 19.38
N ASP A 229 5.14 -25.96 19.36
CA ASP A 229 4.78 -24.74 20.08
C ASP A 229 4.99 -24.89 21.59
N ARG A 230 4.62 -26.03 22.19
CA ARG A 230 4.92 -26.33 23.61
C ARG A 230 6.42 -26.37 23.91
N GLN A 231 7.23 -26.89 22.99
CA GLN A 231 8.68 -26.93 23.14
C GLN A 231 9.26 -25.51 23.09
N ILE A 232 8.81 -24.68 22.17
CA ILE A 232 9.22 -23.28 22.06
C ILE A 232 8.82 -22.49 23.31
N ASP A 233 7.58 -22.63 23.77
CA ASP A 233 7.12 -22.00 25.01
C ASP A 233 7.98 -22.37 26.21
N ARG A 234 8.37 -23.66 26.34
CA ARG A 234 9.27 -24.12 27.40
C ARG A 234 10.62 -23.43 27.31
N LEU A 235 11.22 -23.40 26.11
CA LEU A 235 12.54 -22.82 25.87
C LEU A 235 12.55 -21.30 26.10
N ILE A 236 11.45 -20.60 25.78
CA ILE A 236 11.28 -19.17 26.08
C ILE A 236 11.17 -18.95 27.59
N ARG A 237 10.37 -19.74 28.32
CA ARG A 237 10.28 -19.64 29.79
C ARG A 237 11.62 -19.88 30.47
N GLU A 238 12.40 -20.84 29.99
CA GLU A 238 13.76 -21.10 30.46
C GLU A 238 14.67 -19.89 30.21
N ALA A 239 14.62 -19.29 29.02
CA ALA A 239 15.40 -18.11 28.68
C ALA A 239 15.01 -16.90 29.55
N ILE A 240 13.72 -16.68 29.81
CA ILE A 240 13.22 -15.63 30.72
C ILE A 240 13.75 -15.88 32.14
N ALA A 241 13.68 -17.11 32.64
CA ALA A 241 14.18 -17.44 33.98
C ALA A 241 15.70 -17.25 34.09
N GLU A 242 16.46 -17.58 33.04
CA GLU A 242 17.90 -17.36 33.01
C GLU A 242 18.26 -15.87 32.95
N ALA A 243 17.59 -15.08 32.11
CA ALA A 243 17.75 -13.63 32.04
C ALA A 243 17.44 -12.96 33.40
N ASN A 244 16.34 -13.37 34.04
CA ASN A 244 15.96 -12.87 35.36
C ASN A 244 16.96 -13.26 36.45
N ARG A 245 17.55 -14.47 36.39
CA ARG A 245 18.65 -14.88 37.29
C ARG A 245 19.88 -13.99 37.11
N LYS A 246 20.29 -13.74 35.87
CA LYS A 246 21.44 -12.88 35.56
C LYS A 246 21.20 -11.45 36.04
N ALA A 247 20.04 -10.88 35.75
CA ALA A 247 19.66 -9.53 36.20
C ALA A 247 19.59 -9.42 37.74
N ALA A 248 19.10 -10.45 38.43
CA ALA A 248 19.10 -10.48 39.90
C ALA A 248 20.51 -10.57 40.49
N ALA A 249 21.40 -11.35 39.87
CA ALA A 249 22.79 -11.48 40.29
C ALA A 249 23.59 -10.18 40.07
N GLU A 250 23.36 -9.46 38.98
CA GLU A 250 24.00 -8.14 38.75
C GLU A 250 23.54 -7.10 39.76
N LYS A 251 22.23 -7.02 40.03
CA LYS A 251 21.70 -6.12 41.08
C LYS A 251 22.22 -6.44 42.48
N ALA A 252 22.50 -7.71 42.78
CA ALA A 252 23.08 -8.13 44.05
C ALA A 252 24.57 -7.75 44.17
N LYS A 253 25.29 -7.66 43.06
CA LYS A 253 26.68 -7.15 43.03
C LYS A 253 26.74 -5.64 43.22
N GLU A 254 25.76 -4.89 42.72
CA GLU A 254 25.67 -3.43 42.89
C GLU A 254 25.20 -3.01 44.29
N ASN A 255 24.42 -3.84 44.99
CA ASN A 255 23.92 -3.57 46.35
C ASN A 255 24.05 -4.81 47.26
N PRO A 256 25.17 -4.94 48.02
CA PRO A 256 25.47 -6.11 48.84
C PRO A 256 24.48 -6.41 49.99
N GLY A 257 23.59 -5.47 50.34
CA GLY A 257 22.60 -5.61 51.41
C GLY A 257 21.19 -6.01 50.97
N SER A 258 20.97 -6.27 49.67
CA SER A 258 19.63 -6.57 49.12
C SER A 258 19.23 -8.03 49.31
N THR A 259 18.07 -8.28 49.93
CA THR A 259 17.44 -9.60 50.08
C THR A 259 16.88 -10.18 48.76
N ALA A 260 17.06 -9.48 47.64
CA ALA A 260 16.55 -9.87 46.32
C ALA A 260 17.13 -11.21 45.79
N ALA A 261 18.25 -11.69 46.32
CA ALA A 261 18.90 -12.93 45.88
C ALA A 261 18.11 -14.21 46.23
N LYS A 262 17.07 -14.15 47.07
CA LYS A 262 16.29 -15.32 47.54
C LYS A 262 14.86 -15.40 46.99
N ALA A 263 14.42 -14.48 46.14
CA ALA A 263 13.06 -14.52 45.58
C ALA A 263 12.95 -15.58 44.46
N PRO A 264 11.82 -16.31 44.35
CA PRO A 264 11.60 -17.24 43.25
C PRO A 264 11.64 -16.48 41.92
N VAL A 265 12.45 -16.98 40.98
CA VAL A 265 12.67 -16.32 39.70
C VAL A 265 11.45 -16.55 38.80
N SER A 266 10.74 -15.47 38.49
CA SER A 266 9.62 -15.50 37.54
C SER A 266 10.07 -16.08 36.20
N SER A 267 9.32 -17.05 35.67
CA SER A 267 9.53 -17.64 34.34
C SER A 267 8.51 -17.15 33.30
N SER A 268 7.54 -16.33 33.73
CA SER A 268 6.43 -15.85 32.89
C SER A 268 6.56 -14.39 32.48
N LYS A 269 7.38 -13.60 33.19
CA LYS A 269 7.62 -12.19 32.89
C LYS A 269 9.09 -11.85 33.01
N ILE A 270 9.64 -11.20 31.99
CA ILE A 270 11.06 -10.80 31.98
C ILE A 270 11.27 -9.54 32.81
N ALA A 271 12.32 -9.54 33.61
CA ALA A 271 12.82 -8.41 34.36
C ALA A 271 13.66 -7.56 33.40
N MET A 272 13.12 -6.42 33.01
CA MET A 272 13.75 -5.53 32.03
C MET A 272 14.78 -4.60 32.67
N THR A 273 15.96 -4.52 32.05
CA THR A 273 16.92 -3.43 32.25
C THR A 273 16.37 -2.11 31.69
N PRO A 274 16.94 -0.94 32.03
CA PRO A 274 16.59 0.32 31.39
C PRO A 274 16.68 0.25 29.85
N GLU A 275 17.73 -0.38 29.33
CA GLU A 275 17.97 -0.59 27.90
C GLU A 275 16.88 -1.47 27.27
N ASP A 276 16.49 -2.57 27.94
CA ASP A 276 15.41 -3.45 27.48
C ASP A 276 14.05 -2.74 27.43
N LYS A 277 13.80 -1.82 28.36
CA LYS A 277 12.56 -1.03 28.37
C LYS A 277 12.49 -0.09 27.17
N VAL A 278 13.62 0.54 26.81
CA VAL A 278 13.69 1.38 25.61
C VAL A 278 13.46 0.53 24.37
N LEU A 279 14.15 -0.61 24.25
CA LEU A 279 14.00 -1.52 23.11
C LEU A 279 12.56 -2.06 22.97
N ALA A 280 11.93 -2.44 24.09
CA ALA A 280 10.53 -2.87 24.12
C ALA A 280 9.56 -1.76 23.71
N ALA A 281 9.79 -0.54 24.18
CA ALA A 281 8.99 0.63 23.80
C ALA A 281 9.11 0.92 22.30
N ASP A 282 10.33 0.85 21.75
CA ASP A 282 10.59 1.04 20.33
C ASP A 282 9.96 -0.07 19.47
N PHE A 283 10.07 -1.33 19.90
CA PHE A 283 9.40 -2.46 19.24
C PHE A 283 7.89 -2.25 19.19
N LYS A 284 7.28 -1.89 20.33
CA LYS A 284 5.84 -1.61 20.45
C LYS A 284 5.40 -0.41 19.62
N ALA A 285 6.22 0.65 19.54
CA ALA A 285 5.95 1.84 18.74
C ALA A 285 5.92 1.55 17.23
N ASN A 286 6.60 0.48 16.78
CA ASN A 286 6.62 0.04 15.39
C ASN A 286 5.51 -0.97 15.03
N ARG A 287 4.50 -1.15 15.90
CA ARG A 287 3.33 -1.98 15.59
C ARG A 287 2.62 -1.47 14.32
N GLY A 288 2.36 -2.40 13.40
CA GLY A 288 1.78 -2.12 12.07
C GLY A 288 2.79 -1.56 11.06
N ARG A 289 4.08 -1.48 11.42
CA ARG A 289 5.16 -0.93 10.59
C ARG A 289 6.38 -1.85 10.53
N LEU A 290 6.34 -3.02 11.18
CA LEU A 290 7.45 -3.97 11.13
C LEU A 290 7.62 -4.53 9.70
N PRO A 291 8.85 -4.62 9.19
CA PRO A 291 9.10 -5.29 7.92
C PRO A 291 8.71 -6.76 7.99
N TRP A 292 8.38 -7.33 6.83
CA TRP A 292 8.07 -8.75 6.72
C TRP A 292 9.31 -9.62 6.99
N PRO A 293 9.13 -10.80 7.63
CA PRO A 293 10.24 -11.71 7.95
C PRO A 293 10.85 -12.37 6.70
N VAL A 294 10.24 -12.17 5.54
CA VAL A 294 10.72 -12.56 4.20
C VAL A 294 10.53 -11.38 3.25
N GLU A 295 11.30 -11.35 2.16
CA GLU A 295 11.21 -10.26 1.18
C GLU A 295 9.91 -10.27 0.39
N LYS A 296 9.50 -11.46 -0.07
CA LYS A 296 8.31 -11.67 -0.88
C LYS A 296 7.45 -12.77 -0.26
N GLY A 297 6.18 -12.82 -0.62
CA GLY A 297 5.24 -13.79 -0.07
C GLY A 297 3.91 -13.21 0.40
N PHE A 298 3.04 -14.10 0.85
CA PHE A 298 1.70 -13.79 1.36
C PHE A 298 1.38 -14.71 2.54
N ILE A 299 0.47 -14.27 3.41
CA ILE A 299 0.00 -15.10 4.53
C ILE A 299 -0.91 -16.19 3.96
N SER A 300 -0.45 -17.43 4.05
CA SER A 300 -1.22 -18.61 3.62
C SER A 300 -2.08 -19.20 4.73
N LEU A 301 -1.77 -18.91 5.99
CA LEU A 301 -2.54 -19.29 7.16
C LEU A 301 -2.39 -18.20 8.23
N GLY A 302 -3.50 -17.60 8.66
CA GLY A 302 -3.50 -16.50 9.62
C GLY A 302 -3.34 -16.96 11.07
N TYR A 303 -3.40 -16.03 12.01
CA TYR A 303 -3.36 -16.31 13.45
C TYR A 303 -4.71 -16.81 14.00
N GLY A 304 -4.64 -17.69 15.01
CA GLY A 304 -5.79 -18.20 15.75
C GLY A 304 -6.45 -19.42 15.12
N ASP A 305 -7.67 -19.69 15.56
CA ASP A 305 -8.51 -20.78 15.06
C ASP A 305 -9.26 -20.34 13.81
N GLN A 306 -9.03 -21.02 12.70
CA GLN A 306 -9.69 -20.72 11.43
C GLN A 306 -10.14 -22.00 10.71
N PRO A 307 -11.24 -21.95 9.95
CA PRO A 307 -11.67 -23.10 9.16
C PRO A 307 -10.63 -23.44 8.10
N HIS A 308 -10.38 -24.73 7.87
CA HIS A 308 -9.50 -25.16 6.78
C HIS A 308 -10.10 -24.71 5.42
N PRO A 309 -9.32 -24.07 4.52
CA PRO A 309 -9.84 -23.47 3.28
C PRO A 309 -10.63 -24.42 2.37
N LEU A 310 -10.32 -25.71 2.41
CA LEU A 310 -11.01 -26.74 1.59
C LEU A 310 -12.03 -27.56 2.38
N HIS A 311 -11.96 -27.54 3.71
CA HIS A 311 -12.83 -28.32 4.59
C HIS A 311 -13.23 -27.45 5.79
N PRO A 312 -14.24 -26.57 5.62
CA PRO A 312 -14.62 -25.61 6.66
C PRO A 312 -15.06 -26.24 7.99
N SER A 313 -15.45 -27.51 7.98
CA SER A 313 -15.78 -28.29 9.18
C SER A 313 -14.57 -28.64 10.05
N ILE A 314 -13.35 -28.48 9.55
CA ILE A 314 -12.10 -28.77 10.28
C ILE A 314 -11.49 -27.44 10.72
N THR A 315 -11.28 -27.28 12.03
CA THR A 315 -10.66 -26.08 12.59
C THR A 315 -9.14 -26.23 12.64
N VAL A 316 -8.44 -25.27 12.03
CA VAL A 316 -6.98 -25.17 12.03
C VAL A 316 -6.52 -24.10 12.99
N HIS A 317 -5.90 -24.51 14.10
CA HIS A 317 -5.21 -23.62 15.03
C HIS A 317 -3.82 -23.22 14.52
N ASN A 318 -3.49 -21.93 14.60
CA ASN A 318 -2.16 -21.41 14.34
C ASN A 318 -1.74 -20.36 15.39
N SER A 319 -0.66 -20.61 16.11
CA SER A 319 -0.13 -19.72 17.16
C SER A 319 0.63 -18.48 16.63
N GLY A 320 0.71 -18.33 15.31
CA GLY A 320 1.37 -17.21 14.62
C GLY A 320 0.78 -17.02 13.23
N VAL A 321 1.60 -16.68 12.26
CA VAL A 321 1.21 -16.63 10.84
C VAL A 321 2.13 -17.52 10.02
N GLU A 322 1.57 -18.19 9.02
CA GLU A 322 2.38 -18.89 8.01
C GLU A 322 2.45 -18.04 6.74
N ILE A 323 3.67 -17.67 6.36
CA ILE A 323 3.93 -16.86 5.17
C ILE A 323 4.55 -17.76 4.10
N THR A 324 3.83 -17.95 3.01
CA THR A 324 4.33 -18.68 1.82
C THR A 324 5.18 -17.72 0.99
N THR A 325 6.40 -18.14 0.66
CA THR A 325 7.41 -17.37 -0.09
C THR A 325 8.02 -18.22 -1.21
N GLU A 326 8.91 -17.62 -2.00
CA GLU A 326 9.64 -18.30 -3.08
C GLU A 326 10.69 -19.29 -2.56
N ASP A 327 11.12 -20.20 -3.43
CA ASP A 327 12.17 -21.19 -3.11
C ASP A 327 13.50 -20.49 -2.81
N GLY A 328 14.20 -20.96 -1.77
CA GLY A 328 15.47 -20.37 -1.34
C GLY A 328 15.37 -19.00 -0.67
N ALA A 329 14.17 -18.52 -0.34
CA ALA A 329 13.99 -17.24 0.34
C ALA A 329 14.76 -17.16 1.67
N SER A 330 15.32 -15.99 1.94
CA SER A 330 16.04 -15.71 3.19
C SER A 330 15.09 -15.17 4.25
N ALA A 331 15.18 -15.72 5.47
CA ALA A 331 14.49 -15.22 6.65
C ALA A 331 15.25 -14.03 7.21
N ARG A 332 14.54 -12.97 7.62
CA ARG A 332 15.11 -11.72 8.10
C ARG A 332 14.51 -11.30 9.43
N ALA A 333 15.35 -10.73 10.29
CA ALA A 333 14.91 -10.13 11.54
C ALA A 333 13.92 -8.97 11.26
N VAL A 334 12.79 -8.95 11.97
CA VAL A 334 11.77 -7.90 11.80
C VAL A 334 12.13 -6.64 12.58
N PHE A 335 12.99 -6.77 13.58
CA PHE A 335 13.45 -5.67 14.42
C PHE A 335 14.84 -5.96 14.98
N ALA A 336 15.51 -4.94 15.51
CA ALA A 336 16.79 -5.12 16.17
C ALA A 336 16.61 -5.82 17.52
N GLY A 337 17.51 -6.72 17.90
CA GLY A 337 17.38 -7.50 19.13
C GLY A 337 18.55 -8.45 19.35
N GLU A 338 18.42 -9.34 20.33
CA GLU A 338 19.42 -10.36 20.64
C GLU A 338 18.85 -11.76 20.40
N VAL A 339 19.64 -12.65 19.81
CA VAL A 339 19.24 -14.04 19.58
C VAL A 339 19.19 -14.79 20.91
N SER A 340 17.99 -15.02 21.42
CA SER A 340 17.75 -15.71 22.69
C SER A 340 18.06 -17.20 22.60
N LYS A 341 17.58 -17.88 21.55
CA LYS A 341 17.90 -19.29 21.27
C LYS A 341 17.84 -19.62 19.78
N VAL A 342 18.65 -20.59 19.39
CA VAL A 342 18.52 -21.32 18.12
C VAL A 342 18.06 -22.74 18.45
N ILE A 343 16.88 -23.11 17.97
CA ILE A 343 16.21 -24.37 18.28
C ILE A 343 16.32 -25.29 17.08
N VAL A 344 16.87 -26.49 17.28
CA VAL A 344 16.88 -27.54 16.25
C VAL A 344 15.69 -28.46 16.52
N LEU A 345 14.63 -28.32 15.72
CA LEU A 345 13.42 -29.15 15.84
C LEU A 345 13.61 -30.50 15.12
N SER A 346 14.33 -30.48 13.99
CA SER A 346 14.81 -31.66 13.28
C SER A 346 16.05 -31.30 12.45
N PRO A 347 16.77 -32.27 11.84
CA PRO A 347 17.94 -31.99 11.02
C PRO A 347 17.68 -30.97 9.88
N VAL A 348 16.43 -30.92 9.41
CA VAL A 348 15.96 -30.08 8.30
C VAL A 348 15.01 -28.96 8.74
N ASN A 349 14.71 -28.83 10.02
CA ASN A 349 13.81 -27.81 10.56
C ASN A 349 14.41 -27.16 11.81
N LYS A 350 14.75 -25.88 11.68
CA LYS A 350 15.30 -25.06 12.75
C LYS A 350 14.39 -23.87 13.01
N ALA A 351 14.46 -23.33 14.22
CA ALA A 351 13.82 -22.08 14.58
C ALA A 351 14.80 -21.13 15.28
N VAL A 352 14.63 -19.83 15.04
CA VAL A 352 15.40 -18.77 15.71
C VAL A 352 14.44 -17.96 16.55
N VAL A 353 14.82 -17.67 17.80
CA VAL A 353 14.08 -16.83 18.72
C VAL A 353 14.91 -15.57 18.97
N ILE A 354 14.35 -14.40 18.70
CA ILE A 354 15.00 -13.09 18.92
C ILE A 354 14.22 -12.33 19.98
N GLN A 355 14.93 -11.78 20.96
CA GLN A 355 14.40 -10.98 22.05
C GLN A 355 14.51 -9.48 21.71
N HIS A 356 13.43 -8.74 21.97
CA HIS A 356 13.30 -7.30 21.78
C HIS A 356 12.76 -6.65 23.07
N GLY A 357 13.48 -6.79 24.18
CA GLY A 357 12.99 -6.42 25.52
C GLY A 357 12.02 -7.47 26.07
N ASP A 358 10.75 -7.11 26.31
CA ASP A 358 9.69 -8.05 26.75
C ASP A 358 8.95 -8.75 25.60
N PHE A 359 9.35 -8.49 24.35
CA PHE A 359 8.83 -9.17 23.17
C PHE A 359 9.82 -10.21 22.66
N PHE A 360 9.28 -11.33 22.15
CA PHE A 360 10.04 -12.36 21.45
C PHE A 360 9.46 -12.56 20.06
N THR A 361 10.33 -12.66 19.06
CA THR A 361 9.95 -13.06 17.70
C THR A 361 10.51 -14.44 17.41
N VAL A 362 9.70 -15.31 16.80
CA VAL A 362 10.08 -16.69 16.50
C VAL A 362 9.96 -16.93 15.00
N TYR A 363 11.04 -17.43 14.41
CA TYR A 363 11.15 -17.75 12.99
C TYR A 363 11.34 -19.25 12.83
N GLN A 364 10.29 -19.99 12.49
CA GLN A 364 10.34 -21.44 12.34
C GLN A 364 10.41 -21.89 10.87
N ASN A 365 10.69 -23.19 10.68
CA ASN A 365 10.85 -23.82 9.38
C ASN A 365 12.04 -23.27 8.57
N LEU A 366 13.18 -23.09 9.25
CA LEU A 366 14.45 -22.72 8.63
C LEU A 366 15.26 -23.97 8.27
N SER A 367 15.83 -24.01 7.06
CA SER A 367 16.72 -25.09 6.61
C SER A 367 18.13 -24.90 7.17
N SER A 368 18.61 -23.66 7.17
CA SER A 368 19.86 -23.23 7.77
C SER A 368 19.66 -21.95 8.59
N VAL A 369 20.52 -21.75 9.58
CA VAL A 369 20.55 -20.57 10.44
C VAL A 369 21.92 -19.90 10.26
N SER A 370 21.93 -18.57 10.22
CA SER A 370 23.14 -17.77 9.99
C SER A 370 23.58 -16.97 11.23
N VAL A 371 22.92 -17.19 12.37
CA VAL A 371 23.16 -16.51 13.64
C VAL A 371 23.27 -17.51 14.78
N SER A 372 23.98 -17.13 15.85
CA SER A 372 24.19 -17.91 17.06
C SER A 372 23.46 -17.29 18.25
N GLN A 373 23.28 -18.07 19.32
CA GLN A 373 22.74 -17.56 20.57
C GLN A 373 23.66 -16.45 21.15
N GLY A 374 23.06 -15.33 21.58
CA GLY A 374 23.76 -14.14 22.07
C GLY A 374 24.13 -13.12 21.00
N ASP A 375 23.95 -13.45 19.71
CA ASP A 375 24.25 -12.50 18.63
C ASP A 375 23.25 -11.34 18.64
N LYS A 376 23.77 -10.11 18.51
CA LYS A 376 22.93 -8.92 18.25
C LYS A 376 22.59 -8.87 16.76
N VAL A 377 21.30 -8.75 16.47
CA VAL A 377 20.78 -8.65 15.10
C VAL A 377 20.20 -7.28 14.84
N SER A 378 20.41 -6.75 13.63
CA SER A 378 19.78 -5.52 13.16
C SER A 378 18.49 -5.81 12.37
N ILE A 379 17.66 -4.79 12.21
CA ILE A 379 16.47 -4.88 11.37
C ILE A 379 16.82 -5.33 9.94
N LYS A 380 16.01 -6.24 9.37
CA LYS A 380 16.22 -6.88 8.05
C LYS A 380 17.49 -7.70 7.89
N GLN A 381 18.28 -7.92 8.94
CA GLN A 381 19.45 -8.80 8.88
C GLN A 381 19.01 -10.23 8.52
N ASN A 382 19.76 -10.87 7.62
CA ASN A 382 19.54 -12.27 7.29
C ASN A 382 19.86 -13.17 8.50
N ILE A 383 18.89 -14.00 8.91
CA ILE A 383 19.02 -14.91 10.06
C ILE A 383 19.04 -16.38 9.63
N GLY A 384 18.77 -16.68 8.37
CA GLY A 384 18.76 -18.04 7.86
C GLY A 384 18.02 -18.21 6.54
N LYS A 385 17.97 -19.43 6.02
CA LYS A 385 17.19 -19.77 4.83
C LYS A 385 15.89 -20.47 5.20
N VAL A 386 14.79 -20.08 4.59
CA VAL A 386 13.51 -20.74 4.79
C VAL A 386 13.53 -22.11 4.09
N ARG A 387 13.03 -23.13 4.77
CA ARG A 387 13.00 -24.49 4.26
C ARG A 387 11.87 -24.67 3.26
N THR A 388 12.23 -25.20 2.09
CA THR A 388 11.27 -25.74 1.12
C THR A 388 10.94 -27.19 1.51
N SER A 389 9.67 -27.46 1.79
CA SER A 389 9.23 -28.81 2.15
C SER A 389 9.24 -29.74 0.94
N GLY A 390 9.85 -30.92 1.09
CA GLY A 390 9.97 -31.91 0.01
C GLY A 390 8.63 -32.48 -0.45
N ASP A 391 7.68 -32.64 0.46
CA ASP A 391 6.37 -33.26 0.17
C ASP A 391 5.39 -32.26 -0.46
N THR A 392 5.52 -30.99 -0.08
CA THR A 392 4.58 -29.93 -0.49
C THR A 392 5.14 -29.00 -1.55
N GLY A 393 6.46 -28.97 -1.74
CA GLY A 393 7.16 -28.05 -2.63
C GLY A 393 7.11 -26.58 -2.20
N LYS A 394 6.53 -26.30 -1.03
CA LYS A 394 6.31 -24.95 -0.52
C LYS A 394 7.45 -24.51 0.40
N THR A 395 7.82 -23.25 0.26
CA THR A 395 8.66 -22.52 1.21
C THR A 395 7.76 -21.71 2.12
N ILE A 396 7.60 -22.13 3.37
CA ILE A 396 6.74 -21.46 4.35
C ILE A 396 7.59 -21.07 5.54
N ILE A 397 7.48 -19.83 6.00
CA ILE A 397 7.99 -19.42 7.31
C ILE A 397 6.82 -19.29 8.27
N LYS A 398 6.87 -19.99 9.42
CA LYS A 398 5.92 -19.76 10.52
C LYS A 398 6.54 -18.71 11.44
N PHE A 399 5.88 -17.57 11.53
CA PHE A 399 6.34 -16.39 12.26
C PHE A 399 5.42 -16.14 13.45
N LEU A 400 5.98 -16.02 14.65
CA LEU A 400 5.24 -15.75 15.88
C LEU A 400 5.80 -14.49 16.56
N ILE A 401 4.93 -13.78 17.25
CA ILE A 401 5.30 -12.70 18.17
C ILE A 401 4.70 -13.04 19.52
N LEU A 402 5.53 -13.03 20.54
CA LEU A 402 5.13 -13.25 21.92
C LEU A 402 5.44 -11.99 22.71
N GLN A 403 4.55 -11.61 23.61
CA GLN A 403 4.89 -10.69 24.70
C GLN A 403 5.05 -11.52 25.97
N ASN A 404 6.26 -11.58 26.50
CA ASN A 404 6.68 -12.55 27.49
C ASN A 404 6.33 -13.99 27.03
N THR A 405 5.30 -14.62 27.62
CA THR A 405 4.85 -15.97 27.28
C THR A 405 3.55 -16.03 26.50
N THR A 406 2.97 -14.88 26.12
CA THR A 406 1.65 -14.82 25.49
C THR A 406 1.79 -14.50 24.00
N ASN A 407 1.24 -15.38 23.15
CA ASN A 407 1.20 -15.14 21.71
C ASN A 407 0.33 -13.92 21.37
N SER A 408 0.82 -13.12 20.44
CA SER A 408 0.13 -11.99 19.84
C SER A 408 -0.03 -12.25 18.35
N ASP A 409 -1.14 -11.79 17.77
CA ASP A 409 -1.38 -11.88 16.33
C ASP A 409 -0.34 -11.06 15.54
N PRO A 410 0.60 -11.69 14.80
CA PRO A 410 1.64 -11.01 14.05
C PRO A 410 1.12 -10.12 12.91
N GLU A 411 -0.07 -10.37 12.38
CA GLU A 411 -0.62 -9.59 11.25
C GLU A 411 -0.77 -8.11 11.63
N ASN A 412 -1.16 -7.84 12.88
CA ASN A 412 -1.32 -6.48 13.41
C ASN A 412 0.01 -5.76 13.66
N TRP A 413 1.14 -6.43 13.48
CA TRP A 413 2.48 -5.87 13.69
C TRP A 413 3.21 -5.61 12.39
N LEU A 414 2.98 -6.44 11.38
CA LEU A 414 3.60 -6.31 10.06
C LEU A 414 3.06 -5.10 9.31
N GLN A 415 3.91 -4.48 8.49
CA GLN A 415 3.50 -3.42 7.58
C GLN A 415 2.44 -3.93 6.60
N ASN A 416 1.38 -3.13 6.40
CA ASN A 416 0.38 -3.41 5.38
C ASN A 416 1.02 -3.44 4.00
N ARG A 417 0.85 -4.56 3.28
CA ARG A 417 1.28 -4.68 1.89
C ARG A 417 0.29 -4.09 0.93
#